data_AF-A0A564YQ50-F1
#
_entry.id   AF-A0A564YQ50-F1
#
_cell.length_a   1.000
_cell.length_b   1.000
_cell.length_c   1.000
_cell.angle_alpha   90.00
_cell.angle_beta   90.00
_cell.angle_gamma   90.00
#
_symmetry.space_group_name_H-M   'P 1'
#
loop_
_entity.id
_entity.type
_entity.pdbx_description
1 polymer ?
#
loop_
_entity_poly.entity_id
_entity_poly.type
_entity_poly.pdbx_seq_one_letter_code
_entity_poly.pdbx_strand_id
1 'polypeptide(L)'
;MDSNCLTGGPNKAPCVRNDCESHIGARTRDLRKRIQQEVENELSQKVKVVEPINYPSISMANFHNNSAPSRKSSDNLAVAKLLNEQPVTFWTDNYAAITGITQRFSGVKPFRRSNNFSCPIEYRMGGPQHYEMEGYTPLQRHSTRKD
;
A
#
# COMPACT_ATOMS: atom_id res chain seq x y z
N MET A 1 -19.22 -10.49 72.53
CA MET A 1 -17.80 -10.14 72.36
C MET A 1 -17.79 -8.91 71.49
N ASP A 2 -17.51 -7.81 72.16
CA ASP A 2 -17.92 -6.46 71.82
C ASP A 2 -17.04 -5.82 70.74
N SER A 3 -17.55 -4.72 70.17
CA SER A 3 -16.87 -3.41 70.04
C SER A 3 -16.92 -2.78 68.63
N ASN A 4 -17.59 -1.62 68.57
CA ASN A 4 -17.20 -0.34 67.92
C ASN A 4 -16.75 -0.33 66.44
N CYS A 5 -17.23 0.56 65.57
CA CYS A 5 -17.00 2.02 65.55
C CYS A 5 -18.12 2.69 64.70
N LEU A 6 -18.84 3.69 65.20
CA LEU A 6 -18.50 5.14 65.24
C LEU A 6 -18.38 5.84 63.87
N THR A 7 -19.17 6.92 63.78
CA THR A 7 -19.02 8.17 63.00
C THR A 7 -19.30 8.20 61.49
N GLY A 8 -20.37 8.92 61.15
CA GLY A 8 -20.25 10.21 60.45
C GLY A 8 -20.26 10.18 58.92
N GLY A 9 -21.30 10.77 58.32
CA GLY A 9 -21.28 11.25 56.93
C GLY A 9 -22.66 11.26 56.25
N PRO A 10 -23.25 12.43 55.95
CA PRO A 10 -24.55 12.54 55.30
C PRO A 10 -24.39 12.48 53.78
N ASN A 11 -23.93 11.35 53.23
CA ASN A 11 -23.95 11.09 51.78
C ASN A 11 -23.77 9.59 51.53
N LYS A 12 -24.84 8.81 51.73
CA LYS A 12 -24.93 7.46 51.14
C LYS A 12 -26.25 7.38 50.39
N ALA A 13 -26.14 7.19 49.07
CA ALA A 13 -27.26 6.80 48.22
C ALA A 13 -27.98 5.60 48.86
N PRO A 14 -29.32 5.62 48.98
CA PRO A 14 -30.03 4.43 49.42
C PRO A 14 -29.83 3.35 48.34
N CYS A 15 -29.13 2.30 48.73
CA CYS A 15 -29.12 1.04 48.00
C CYS A 15 -30.56 0.56 47.86
N VAL A 16 -31.08 0.55 46.63
CA VAL A 16 -32.38 -0.04 46.29
C VAL A 16 -32.23 -1.55 46.48
N ARG A 17 -32.49 -2.02 47.70
CA ARG A 17 -32.76 -3.43 47.95
C ARG A 17 -34.14 -3.71 47.36
N ASN A 18 -34.15 -4.20 46.13
CA ASN A 18 -35.23 -5.02 45.63
C ASN A 18 -35.32 -6.23 46.56
N ASP A 19 -36.48 -6.45 47.18
CA ASP A 19 -37.04 -7.76 47.59
C ASP A 19 -38.10 -7.54 48.68
N CYS A 20 -39.28 -7.05 48.28
CA CYS A 20 -40.47 -6.99 49.14
C CYS A 20 -41.70 -7.54 48.39
N GLU A 21 -41.59 -8.70 47.73
CA GLU A 21 -42.71 -9.32 46.99
C GLU A 21 -43.63 -10.21 47.87
N SER A 22 -43.33 -10.32 49.18
CA SER A 22 -43.98 -11.24 50.11
C SER A 22 -45.25 -10.71 50.80
N HIS A 23 -45.62 -9.43 50.63
CA HIS A 23 -46.80 -8.81 51.29
C HIS A 23 -48.00 -8.55 50.37
N ILE A 24 -47.95 -9.01 49.12
CA ILE A 24 -49.03 -8.79 48.15
C ILE A 24 -50.05 -9.92 48.27
N GLY A 25 -51.26 -9.59 48.75
CA GLY A 25 -52.39 -10.52 48.80
C GLY A 25 -52.76 -11.08 47.42
N ALA A 26 -53.33 -12.29 47.39
CA ALA A 26 -53.62 -13.03 46.15
C ALA A 26 -54.38 -12.20 45.11
N ARG A 27 -55.42 -11.47 45.53
CA ARG A 27 -56.21 -10.58 44.68
C ARG A 27 -55.37 -9.49 44.00
N THR A 28 -54.45 -8.89 44.73
CA THR A 28 -53.60 -7.81 44.22
C THR A 28 -52.56 -8.34 43.24
N ARG A 29 -52.07 -9.57 43.45
CA ARG A 29 -51.19 -10.26 42.51
C ARG A 29 -51.90 -10.55 41.18
N ASP A 30 -53.15 -11.02 41.24
CA ASP A 30 -53.94 -11.30 40.04
C ASP A 30 -54.29 -10.03 39.26
N LEU A 31 -54.62 -8.96 39.98
CA LEU A 31 -54.86 -7.65 39.37
C LEU A 31 -53.60 -7.11 38.67
N ARG A 32 -52.43 -7.20 39.32
CA ARG A 32 -51.15 -6.78 38.74
C ARG A 32 -50.85 -7.53 37.44
N LYS A 33 -51.07 -8.85 37.41
CA LYS A 33 -50.87 -9.66 36.21
C LYS A 33 -51.78 -9.23 35.05
N ARG A 34 -53.06 -8.94 35.33
CA ARG A 34 -54.00 -8.46 34.30
C ARG A 34 -53.56 -7.11 33.72
N ILE A 35 -53.18 -6.17 34.58
CA ILE A 35 -52.72 -4.85 34.15
C ILE A 35 -51.44 -4.99 33.30
N GLN A 36 -50.49 -5.84 33.71
CA GLN A 36 -49.29 -6.09 32.92
C GLN A 36 -49.62 -6.64 31.53
N GLN A 37 -50.52 -7.62 31.44
CA GLN A 37 -50.96 -8.19 30.15
C GLN A 37 -51.65 -7.14 29.26
N GLU A 38 -52.50 -6.30 29.83
CA GLU A 38 -53.19 -5.24 29.09
C GLU A 38 -52.21 -4.20 28.54
N VAL A 39 -51.23 -3.79 29.35
CA VAL A 39 -50.16 -2.86 28.92
C VAL A 39 -49.29 -3.49 27.82
N GLU A 40 -48.91 -4.77 27.94
CA GLU A 40 -48.15 -5.49 26.92
C GLU A 40 -48.93 -5.59 25.59
N ASN A 41 -50.23 -5.85 25.67
CA ASN A 41 -51.11 -5.89 24.49
C ASN A 41 -51.23 -4.51 23.84
N GLU A 42 -51.37 -3.43 24.61
CA GLU A 42 -51.41 -2.08 24.06
C GLU A 42 -50.08 -1.66 23.42
N LEU A 43 -48.95 -2.01 24.06
CA LEU A 43 -47.62 -1.70 23.55
C LEU A 43 -47.33 -2.48 22.26
N SER A 44 -47.66 -3.77 22.21
CA SER A 44 -47.49 -4.56 20.99
C SER A 44 -48.39 -4.08 19.85
N GLN A 45 -49.59 -3.59 20.15
CA GLN A 45 -50.50 -3.03 19.14
C GLN A 45 -50.06 -1.64 18.63
N LYS A 46 -49.45 -0.81 19.50
CA LYS A 46 -48.97 0.54 19.15
C LYS A 46 -47.59 0.54 18.52
N VAL A 47 -46.73 -0.41 18.89
CA VAL A 47 -45.46 -0.69 18.21
C VAL A 47 -45.75 -1.52 16.97
N LYS A 48 -46.46 -0.93 16.00
CA LYS A 48 -46.37 -1.41 14.62
C LYS A 48 -44.90 -1.29 14.24
N VAL A 49 -44.27 -2.42 13.94
CA VAL A 49 -42.89 -2.53 13.48
C VAL A 49 -42.72 -1.56 12.31
N VAL A 50 -42.19 -0.37 12.59
CA VAL A 50 -41.76 0.54 11.54
C VAL A 50 -40.54 -0.13 10.97
N GLU A 51 -40.70 -0.73 9.79
CA GLU A 51 -39.56 -1.24 9.06
C GLU A 51 -38.55 -0.08 8.94
N PRO A 52 -37.28 -0.30 9.32
CA PRO A 52 -36.28 0.75 9.23
C PRO A 52 -36.23 1.21 7.77
N ILE A 53 -36.66 2.45 7.55
CA ILE A 53 -36.72 3.01 6.20
C ILE A 53 -35.27 3.20 5.74
N ASN A 54 -34.81 2.26 4.92
CA ASN A 54 -33.47 2.26 4.39
C ASN A 54 -33.47 3.19 3.16
N TYR A 55 -32.80 4.34 3.26
CA TYR A 55 -32.60 5.30 2.15
C TYR A 55 -31.18 5.23 1.54
N PRO A 56 -30.58 4.06 1.22
CA PRO A 56 -29.32 4.06 0.52
C PRO A 56 -29.58 4.51 -0.92
N SER A 57 -28.79 5.48 -1.38
CA SER A 57 -28.75 5.84 -2.80
C SER A 57 -28.31 4.62 -3.62
N ILE A 58 -28.77 4.53 -4.87
CA ILE A 58 -28.44 3.44 -5.80
C ILE A 58 -26.91 3.27 -5.96
N SER A 59 -26.14 4.36 -5.83
CA SER A 59 -24.68 4.33 -5.88
C SER A 59 -24.03 3.71 -4.64
N MET A 60 -24.61 3.84 -3.45
CA MET A 60 -24.07 3.20 -2.25
C MET A 60 -24.42 1.71 -2.16
N ALA A 61 -25.58 1.32 -2.70
CA ALA A 61 -26.03 -0.07 -2.65
C ALA A 61 -25.30 -0.98 -3.65
N ASN A 62 -24.92 -0.47 -4.83
CA ASN A 62 -24.42 -1.31 -5.92
C ASN A 62 -22.89 -1.28 -6.09
N PHE A 63 -22.21 -0.27 -5.55
CA PHE A 63 -20.76 -0.16 -5.69
C PHE A 63 -20.09 -0.57 -4.39
N HIS A 64 -19.60 -1.81 -4.37
CA HIS A 64 -18.82 -2.34 -3.27
C HIS A 64 -17.36 -2.43 -3.69
N ASN A 65 -16.47 -1.95 -2.81
CA ASN A 65 -15.04 -2.15 -2.97
C ASN A 65 -14.70 -3.60 -2.60
N ASN A 66 -15.07 -4.53 -3.49
CA ASN A 66 -14.71 -5.92 -3.34
C ASN A 66 -13.20 -6.03 -3.52
N SER A 67 -12.52 -6.59 -2.52
CA SER A 67 -11.09 -6.86 -2.62
C SER A 67 -10.84 -7.71 -3.86
N ALA A 68 -9.93 -7.25 -4.72
CA ALA A 68 -9.55 -8.01 -5.90
C ALA A 68 -9.10 -9.41 -5.48
N PRO A 69 -9.49 -10.48 -6.21
CA PRO A 69 -9.05 -11.82 -5.88
C PRO A 69 -7.52 -11.85 -5.82
N SER A 70 -6.98 -12.48 -4.77
CA SER A 70 -5.54 -12.63 -4.57
C SER A 70 -4.94 -13.28 -5.81
N ARG A 71 -4.29 -12.48 -6.65
CA ARG A 71 -3.52 -13.01 -7.79
C ARG A 71 -2.38 -13.81 -7.21
N LYS A 72 -2.31 -15.10 -7.53
CA LYS A 72 -1.08 -15.88 -7.34
C LYS A 72 0.03 -15.06 -8.03
N SER A 73 1.12 -14.78 -7.32
CA SER A 73 2.26 -14.11 -7.94
C SER A 73 2.70 -14.99 -9.10
N SER A 74 2.37 -14.59 -10.33
CA SER A 74 3.15 -15.04 -11.46
C SER A 74 4.57 -14.62 -11.14
N ASP A 75 5.52 -15.54 -11.19
CA ASP A 75 6.93 -15.19 -11.11
C ASP A 75 7.16 -14.09 -12.16
N ASN A 76 7.25 -12.85 -11.69
CA ASN A 76 7.32 -11.66 -12.54
C ASN A 76 8.71 -11.55 -13.17
N LEU A 77 9.34 -12.68 -13.47
CA LEU A 77 10.62 -12.76 -14.16
C LEU A 77 10.53 -12.07 -15.52
N ALA A 78 9.36 -12.14 -16.18
CA ALA A 78 9.12 -11.43 -17.44
C ALA A 78 9.13 -9.91 -17.26
N VAL A 79 8.48 -9.36 -16.23
CA VAL A 79 8.44 -7.90 -15.98
C VAL A 79 9.78 -7.39 -15.46
N ALA A 80 10.48 -8.18 -14.64
CA ALA A 80 11.84 -7.86 -14.18
C ALA A 80 12.85 -7.81 -15.34
N LYS A 81 12.65 -8.62 -16.40
CA LYS A 81 13.45 -8.55 -17.63
C LYS A 81 13.17 -7.26 -18.43
N LEU A 82 11.90 -6.84 -18.53
CA LEU A 82 11.52 -5.61 -19.23
C LEU A 82 12.21 -4.34 -18.69
N LEU A 83 12.54 -4.29 -17.40
CA LEU A 83 13.25 -3.14 -16.81
C LEU A 83 14.69 -2.97 -17.34
N ASN A 84 15.32 -4.06 -17.78
CA ASN A 84 16.69 -4.07 -18.27
C ASN A 84 16.76 -4.08 -19.81
N GLU A 85 15.65 -4.37 -20.48
CA GLU A 85 15.54 -4.33 -21.93
C GLU A 85 15.47 -2.88 -22.44
N GLN A 86 16.05 -2.62 -23.61
CA GLN A 86 15.88 -1.31 -24.26
C GLN A 86 14.49 -1.23 -24.90
N PRO A 87 13.88 -0.03 -24.92
CA PRO A 87 12.66 0.17 -25.67
C PRO A 87 12.91 -0.07 -27.17
N VAL A 88 12.08 -0.90 -27.77
CA VAL A 88 12.03 -1.09 -29.23
C VAL A 88 11.36 0.15 -29.82
N THR A 89 12.11 0.90 -30.61
CA THR A 89 11.69 2.13 -31.26
C THR A 89 12.13 2.10 -32.72
N PHE A 90 11.52 2.96 -33.55
CA PHE A 90 11.94 3.14 -34.94
C PHE A 90 13.47 3.31 -35.09
N TRP A 91 14.09 4.08 -34.20
CA TRP A 91 15.53 4.34 -34.26
C TRP A 91 16.37 3.12 -33.89
N THR A 92 16.00 2.36 -32.86
CA THR A 92 16.74 1.15 -32.47
C THR A 92 16.70 0.09 -33.56
N ASP A 93 15.58 -0.03 -34.27
CA ASP A 93 15.40 -1.00 -35.35
C ASP A 93 16.22 -0.63 -36.59
N ASN A 94 16.39 0.67 -36.85
CA ASN A 94 17.12 1.19 -38.00
C ASN A 94 18.57 1.59 -37.65
N TYR A 95 19.09 1.22 -36.48
CA TYR A 95 20.41 1.69 -36.01
C TYR A 95 21.54 1.45 -37.03
N ALA A 96 21.54 0.30 -37.70
CA ALA A 96 22.54 -0.04 -38.71
C ALA A 96 22.47 0.83 -39.99
N ALA A 97 21.30 1.39 -40.30
CA ALA A 97 21.07 2.23 -41.48
C ALA A 97 21.31 3.72 -41.22
N ILE A 98 21.36 4.14 -39.95
CA ILE A 98 21.56 5.54 -39.58
C ILE A 98 23.04 5.92 -39.74
N THR A 99 23.29 6.98 -40.51
CA THR A 99 24.62 7.58 -40.67
C THR A 99 24.75 8.86 -39.84
N GLY A 100 25.98 9.33 -39.61
CA GLY A 100 26.23 10.59 -38.88
C GLY A 100 26.12 10.51 -37.35
N ILE A 101 25.85 9.33 -36.79
CA ILE A 101 25.87 9.08 -35.35
C ILE A 101 27.19 8.45 -34.91
N THR A 102 27.54 8.60 -33.64
CA THR A 102 28.68 7.87 -33.09
C THR A 102 28.39 6.38 -33.05
N GLN A 103 29.09 5.61 -33.87
CA GLN A 103 29.00 4.15 -33.85
C GLN A 103 29.73 3.58 -32.64
N ARG A 104 29.06 2.71 -31.89
CA ARG A 104 29.66 1.92 -30.81
C ARG A 104 29.69 0.44 -31.20
N PHE A 105 30.83 -0.20 -30.94
CA PHE A 105 31.04 -1.64 -31.18
C PHE A 105 30.52 -2.53 -30.05
N SER A 106 30.31 -1.99 -28.85
CA SER A 106 29.72 -2.75 -27.74
C SER A 106 28.71 -1.91 -26.95
N GLY A 107 27.59 -2.56 -26.59
CA GLY A 107 26.70 -2.05 -25.56
C GLY A 107 25.22 -2.14 -25.88
N VAL A 108 24.47 -2.44 -24.83
CA VAL A 108 23.01 -2.47 -24.70
C VAL A 108 22.35 -1.12 -25.07
N LYS A 109 23.10 -0.02 -25.29
CA LYS A 109 22.55 1.33 -25.54
C LYS A 109 23.11 1.94 -26.83
N PRO A 110 22.37 1.88 -27.95
CA PRO A 110 22.88 2.30 -29.27
C PRO A 110 23.18 3.79 -29.39
N PHE A 111 22.39 4.67 -28.76
CA PHE A 111 22.45 6.14 -28.99
C PHE A 111 23.23 6.93 -27.94
N ARG A 112 24.29 6.37 -27.35
CA ARG A 112 25.09 7.09 -26.35
C ARG A 112 26.16 7.96 -27.00
N ARG A 113 26.08 9.28 -26.79
CA ARG A 113 27.10 10.26 -27.20
C ARG A 113 28.50 9.79 -26.78
N SER A 114 29.44 9.82 -27.71
CA SER A 114 30.87 9.66 -27.40
C SER A 114 31.53 11.01 -27.58
N ASN A 115 32.17 11.49 -26.52
CA ASN A 115 32.96 12.71 -26.57
C ASN A 115 34.44 12.40 -26.74
N ASN A 116 34.83 11.16 -27.06
CA ASN A 116 36.25 10.82 -27.15
C ASN A 116 36.95 11.76 -28.12
N PHE A 117 36.48 11.88 -29.36
CA PHE A 117 37.09 12.77 -30.36
C PHE A 117 37.08 14.25 -29.97
N SER A 118 35.98 14.75 -29.41
CA SER A 118 35.80 16.17 -29.09
C SER A 118 36.28 16.59 -27.71
N CYS A 119 36.79 15.65 -26.89
CA CYS A 119 37.36 15.96 -25.59
C CYS A 119 38.63 16.81 -25.78
N PRO A 120 38.71 18.02 -25.17
CA PRO A 120 39.88 18.88 -25.28
C PRO A 120 41.15 18.15 -24.82
N ILE A 121 42.29 18.49 -25.43
CA ILE A 121 43.54 17.75 -25.22
C ILE A 121 44.00 17.79 -23.77
N GLU A 122 43.71 18.88 -23.06
CA GLU A 122 44.04 19.09 -21.64
C GLU A 122 43.48 17.96 -20.77
N TYR A 123 42.28 17.47 -21.08
CA TYR A 123 41.64 16.37 -20.33
C TYR A 123 42.23 15.00 -20.65
N ARG A 124 42.97 14.86 -21.77
CA ARG A 124 43.68 13.63 -22.14
C ARG A 124 45.10 13.59 -21.59
N MET A 125 45.70 14.75 -21.33
CA MET A 125 47.10 14.89 -20.88
C MET A 125 47.30 14.59 -19.39
N GLY A 126 46.23 14.43 -18.60
CA GLY A 126 46.31 14.13 -17.17
C GLY A 126 46.58 12.65 -16.84
N GLY A 127 46.58 11.76 -17.83
CA GLY A 127 46.92 10.35 -17.67
C GLY A 127 48.35 10.05 -18.17
N PRO A 128 49.00 8.99 -17.65
CA PRO A 128 50.32 8.58 -18.12
C PRO A 128 50.28 8.33 -19.63
N GLN A 129 51.23 8.93 -20.33
CA GLN A 129 51.37 8.77 -21.78
C GLN A 129 51.85 7.37 -22.11
N HIS A 130 51.57 6.89 -23.32
CA HIS A 130 51.95 5.52 -23.73
C HIS A 130 53.46 5.23 -23.59
N TYR A 131 54.32 6.24 -23.72
CA TYR A 131 55.78 6.09 -23.55
C TYR A 131 56.22 6.05 -22.08
N GLU A 132 55.33 6.41 -21.14
CA GLU A 132 55.57 6.41 -19.70
C GLU A 132 55.07 5.10 -19.05
N MET A 133 54.40 4.23 -19.81
CA MET A 133 53.95 2.93 -19.33
C MET A 133 55.11 1.93 -19.28
N GLU A 134 55.27 1.23 -18.15
CA GLU A 134 56.24 0.14 -18.01
C GLU A 134 56.00 -0.95 -19.07
N GLY A 135 57.07 -1.33 -19.79
CA GLY A 135 57.02 -2.33 -20.86
C GLY A 135 56.80 -1.78 -22.27
N TYR A 136 56.76 -0.45 -22.46
CA TYR A 136 56.69 0.14 -23.80
C TYR A 136 58.00 -0.03 -24.57
N THR A 137 57.99 -0.83 -25.64
CA THR A 137 59.06 -0.88 -26.64
C THR A 137 58.61 -0.13 -27.91
N PRO A 138 59.31 0.93 -28.33
CA PRO A 138 58.99 1.62 -29.58
C PRO A 138 59.10 0.64 -30.76
N LEU A 139 58.07 0.57 -31.60
CA LEU A 139 58.12 -0.20 -32.85
C LEU A 139 59.29 0.32 -33.71
N GLN A 140 60.32 -0.52 -33.89
CA GLN A 140 61.40 -0.24 -34.83
C GLN A 140 60.80 -0.16 -36.24
N ARG A 141 60.78 1.03 -36.84
CA ARG A 141 60.40 1.19 -38.23
C ARG A 141 61.52 0.61 -39.09
N HIS A 142 61.32 -0.60 -39.61
CA HIS A 142 62.15 -1.11 -40.70
C HIS A 142 61.86 -0.28 -41.95
N SER A 143 62.70 0.72 -42.20
CA SER A 143 62.75 1.43 -43.48
C SER A 143 63.26 0.46 -44.53
N THR A 144 62.37 -0.19 -45.25
CA THR A 144 62.72 -0.83 -46.52
C THR A 144 62.32 0.11 -47.65
N ARG A 145 63.14 1.15 -47.86
CA ARG A 145 63.15 1.89 -49.12
C ARG A 145 63.99 1.06 -50.09
N LYS A 146 63.34 0.40 -51.05
CA LYS A 146 64.02 -0.12 -52.24
C LYS A 146 63.86 0.94 -53.32
N ASP A 147 64.99 1.52 -53.72
CA ASP A 147 65.11 2.35 -54.92
C ASP A 147 65.01 1.48 -56.18
#